data_AF-A0A9X1RXB7-F1
#
_entry.id   AF-A0A9X1RXB7-F1
#
_cell.length_a   1.000
_cell.length_b   1.000
_cell.length_c   1.000
_cell.angle_alpha   90.00
_cell.angle_beta   90.00
_cell.angle_gamma   90.00
#
_symmetry.space_group_name_H-M   'P 1'
#
loop_
_entity.id
_entity.type
_entity.pdbx_description
1 polymer ?
#
loop_
_entity_poly.entity_id
_entity_poly.type
_entity_poly.pdbx_seq_one_letter_code
_entity_poly.pdbx_strand_id
1 'polypeptide(L)'
;MKIADKVEQRLLGTARTLCLISLVAAVLAMTALMFALAAPGKAQPVADPPVRATDVLASIPGSEASNDAISDNNVGNSASDGAAALSIQAAAGLTVSAPLRQVLSQDNASQPLLEAWLDSVPLPDRQAFLNELSDVVAHANQHAAAWEWDDRNRYVAAAMNQYARVKTERIASAQSAIAAAHDRIAQFRSSLGTLLALTGFLTLLLVLISIERNTRHLRAERKV
;
A
#
# COMPACT_ATOMS: atom_id res chain seq x y z
N MET A 1 -44.93 -30.47 -42.63
CA MET A 1 -43.93 -29.84 -41.73
C MET A 1 -43.42 -28.57 -42.43
N LYS A 2 -43.76 -27.38 -41.94
CA LYS A 2 -43.48 -26.12 -42.65
C LYS A 2 -41.99 -25.75 -42.49
N ILE A 3 -41.40 -25.14 -43.51
CA ILE A 3 -39.96 -24.75 -43.55
C ILE A 3 -39.58 -23.90 -42.32
N ALA A 4 -40.51 -23.09 -41.82
CA ALA A 4 -40.36 -22.29 -40.60
C ALA A 4 -40.05 -23.12 -39.34
N ASP A 5 -40.73 -24.25 -39.13
CA ASP A 5 -40.49 -25.12 -37.96
C ASP A 5 -39.07 -25.71 -37.98
N LYS A 6 -38.55 -26.01 -39.18
CA LYS A 6 -37.22 -26.60 -39.38
C LYS A 6 -36.09 -25.58 -39.12
N VAL A 7 -36.34 -24.30 -39.44
CA VAL A 7 -35.43 -23.18 -39.18
C VAL A 7 -35.40 -22.85 -37.69
N GLU A 8 -36.56 -22.81 -37.04
CA GLU A 8 -36.69 -22.53 -35.60
C GLU A 8 -36.02 -23.62 -34.74
N GLN A 9 -36.14 -24.90 -35.13
CA GLN A 9 -35.46 -26.02 -34.47
C GLN A 9 -33.94 -25.92 -34.57
N ARG A 10 -33.42 -25.49 -35.72
CA ARG A 10 -31.98 -25.26 -35.90
C ARG A 10 -31.49 -24.08 -35.06
N LEU A 11 -32.24 -22.98 -35.03
CA LEU A 11 -31.93 -21.79 -34.23
C LEU A 11 -31.88 -22.10 -32.73
N LEU A 12 -32.84 -22.85 -32.19
CA LEU A 12 -32.84 -23.27 -30.79
C LEU A 12 -31.68 -24.23 -30.46
N GLY A 13 -31.32 -25.12 -31.40
CA GLY A 13 -30.16 -26.00 -31.26
C GLY A 13 -28.82 -25.24 -31.26
N THR A 14 -28.67 -24.26 -32.16
CA THR A 14 -27.48 -23.40 -32.23
C THR A 14 -27.39 -22.46 -31.02
N ALA A 15 -28.51 -21.90 -30.56
CA ALA A 15 -28.54 -21.05 -29.36
C ALA A 15 -28.11 -21.83 -28.12
N ARG A 16 -28.58 -23.06 -27.95
CA ARG A 16 -28.16 -23.93 -26.83
C ARG A 16 -26.66 -24.25 -26.87
N THR A 17 -26.12 -24.58 -28.04
CA THR A 17 -24.69 -24.90 -28.18
C THR A 17 -23.82 -23.69 -27.92
N LEU A 18 -24.19 -22.51 -28.43
CA LEU A 18 -23.51 -21.24 -28.10
C LEU A 18 -23.58 -20.91 -26.60
N CYS A 19 -24.73 -21.11 -25.97
CA CYS A 19 -24.93 -20.85 -24.55
C CYS A 19 -24.07 -21.79 -23.68
N LEU A 20 -23.96 -23.08 -24.05
CA LEU A 20 -23.07 -24.04 -23.39
C LEU A 20 -21.58 -23.70 -23.58
N ILE A 21 -21.15 -23.36 -24.79
CA ILE A 21 -19.75 -22.96 -25.06
C ILE A 21 -19.39 -21.72 -24.25
N SER A 22 -20.27 -20.71 -24.24
CA SER A 22 -20.10 -19.48 -23.46
C SER A 22 -20.06 -19.76 -21.95
N LEU A 23 -20.92 -20.64 -21.45
CA LEU A 23 -20.93 -21.06 -20.04
C LEU A 23 -19.60 -21.72 -19.64
N VAL A 24 -19.11 -22.65 -20.46
CA VAL A 24 -17.83 -23.33 -20.21
C VAL A 24 -16.67 -22.32 -20.23
N ALA A 25 -16.66 -21.40 -21.20
CA ALA A 25 -15.65 -20.35 -21.27
C ALA A 25 -15.68 -19.43 -20.03
N ALA A 26 -16.87 -19.05 -19.55
CA ALA A 26 -17.04 -18.23 -18.36
C ALA A 26 -16.53 -18.95 -17.10
N VAL A 27 -16.82 -20.25 -16.95
CA VAL A 27 -16.31 -21.07 -15.84
C VAL A 27 -14.79 -21.20 -15.90
N LEU A 28 -14.22 -21.46 -17.07
CA LEU A 28 -12.76 -21.50 -17.25
C LEU A 28 -12.11 -20.15 -16.89
N ALA A 29 -12.71 -19.04 -17.34
CA ALA A 29 -12.25 -17.69 -16.98
C ALA A 29 -12.29 -17.45 -15.47
N MET A 30 -13.36 -17.87 -14.77
CA MET A 30 -13.44 -17.79 -13.30
C MET A 30 -12.33 -18.60 -12.62
N THR A 31 -12.07 -19.84 -13.09
CA THR A 31 -11.00 -20.66 -12.51
C THR A 31 -9.62 -20.03 -12.71
N ALA A 32 -9.34 -19.49 -13.91
CA ALA A 32 -8.10 -18.78 -14.18
C ALA A 32 -7.94 -17.53 -13.28
N LEU A 33 -9.03 -16.79 -13.04
CA LEU A 33 -9.04 -15.63 -12.15
C LEU A 33 -8.74 -16.04 -10.69
N MET A 34 -9.34 -17.13 -10.21
CA MET A 34 -9.08 -17.68 -8.88
C MET A 34 -7.63 -18.14 -8.72
N PHE A 35 -7.04 -18.76 -9.75
CA PHE A 35 -5.60 -19.10 -9.74
C PHE A 35 -4.71 -17.86 -9.76
N ALA A 36 -5.08 -16.82 -10.50
CA ALA A 36 -4.35 -15.55 -10.51
C ALA A 36 -4.42 -14.79 -9.17
N LEU A 37 -5.51 -14.98 -8.41
CA LEU A 37 -5.69 -14.48 -7.04
C LEU A 37 -4.90 -15.31 -6.01
N ALA A 38 -4.83 -16.62 -6.19
CA ALA A 38 -4.10 -17.53 -5.30
C ALA A 38 -2.59 -17.53 -5.55
N ALA A 39 -2.15 -17.12 -6.75
CA ALA A 39 -0.75 -16.90 -7.03
C ALA A 39 -0.20 -15.84 -6.05
N PRO A 40 0.90 -16.11 -5.33
CA PRO A 40 1.49 -15.16 -4.42
C PRO A 40 1.99 -13.95 -5.21
N GLY A 41 1.13 -12.94 -5.35
CA GLY A 41 1.50 -11.63 -5.84
C GLY A 41 2.50 -11.02 -4.88
N LYS A 42 3.63 -10.55 -5.42
CA LYS A 42 4.75 -9.93 -4.70
C LYS A 42 4.27 -9.09 -3.51
N ALA A 43 4.75 -9.47 -2.33
CA ALA A 43 4.70 -8.80 -1.05
C ALA A 43 3.32 -8.21 -0.67
N GLN A 44 2.73 -8.74 0.41
CA GLN A 44 1.79 -7.93 1.18
C GLN A 44 2.43 -6.56 1.44
N PRO A 45 1.68 -5.45 1.37
CA PRO A 45 2.21 -4.17 1.76
C PRO A 45 2.60 -4.26 3.24
N VAL A 46 3.89 -4.46 3.48
CA VAL A 46 4.47 -4.48 4.81
C VAL A 46 4.47 -3.03 5.28
N ALA A 47 3.99 -2.80 6.51
CA ALA A 47 4.14 -1.52 7.20
C ALA A 47 5.59 -1.06 7.09
N ASP A 48 5.82 0.24 6.85
CA ASP A 48 7.15 0.78 6.58
C ASP A 48 8.18 0.26 7.60
N PRO A 49 9.20 -0.53 7.18
CA PRO A 49 10.23 -1.00 8.10
C PRO A 49 10.94 0.18 8.77
N PRO A 50 11.38 0.06 10.03
CA PRO A 50 12.11 1.14 10.70
C PRO A 50 13.38 1.51 9.90
N VAL A 51 13.68 2.80 9.78
CA VAL A 51 14.94 3.29 9.20
C VAL A 51 15.96 3.38 10.33
N ARG A 52 17.11 2.71 10.18
CA ARG A 52 18.18 2.79 11.18
C ARG A 52 19.01 4.04 10.96
N ALA A 53 19.43 4.67 12.06
CA ALA A 53 20.30 5.84 12.02
C ALA A 53 21.61 5.57 11.25
N THR A 54 22.18 4.38 11.40
CA THR A 54 23.39 3.94 10.69
C THR A 54 23.26 4.01 9.17
N ASP A 55 22.12 3.61 8.62
CA ASP A 55 21.89 3.57 7.18
C ASP A 55 21.78 4.99 6.60
N VAL A 56 21.21 5.92 7.37
CA VAL A 56 21.10 7.33 7.00
C VAL A 56 22.48 7.97 7.01
N LEU A 57 23.27 7.75 8.06
CA LEU A 57 24.58 8.37 8.21
C LEU A 57 25.60 7.84 7.20
N ALA A 58 25.57 6.54 6.88
CA ALA A 58 26.38 5.93 5.82
C ALA A 58 26.11 6.55 4.43
N SER A 59 24.89 7.04 4.21
CA SER A 59 24.49 7.64 2.92
C SER A 59 24.93 9.10 2.75
N ILE A 60 25.56 9.72 3.76
CA ILE A 60 26.09 11.09 3.71
C ILE A 60 27.54 11.02 3.19
N PRO A 61 27.86 11.66 2.04
CA PRO A 61 29.23 11.65 1.52
C PRO A 61 30.20 12.33 2.50
N GLY A 62 31.18 11.58 3.01
CA GLY A 62 32.29 12.10 3.81
C GLY A 62 32.42 11.60 5.26
N SER A 63 31.59 10.65 5.73
CA SER A 63 31.51 10.28 7.17
C SER A 63 32.04 8.91 7.59
N GLU A 64 32.73 8.12 6.74
CA GLU A 64 32.88 6.67 7.00
C GLU A 64 34.28 6.13 7.43
N ALA A 65 35.25 6.91 7.91
CA ALA A 65 36.55 6.27 8.22
C ALA A 65 37.40 6.79 9.39
N SER A 66 36.96 7.73 10.23
CA SER A 66 37.91 8.29 11.22
C SER A 66 37.46 8.37 12.68
N ASN A 67 36.24 7.93 13.06
CA ASN A 67 35.85 8.02 14.48
C ASN A 67 35.00 6.86 15.04
N ASP A 68 34.83 5.75 14.32
CA ASP A 68 33.98 4.60 14.72
C ASP A 68 34.57 3.73 15.86
N ALA A 69 35.43 4.30 16.69
CA ALA A 69 35.90 3.66 17.90
C ALA A 69 35.62 4.55 19.09
N ILE A 70 34.35 4.73 19.48
CA ILE A 70 33.92 4.99 20.87
C ILE A 70 32.43 4.65 21.03
N SER A 71 32.21 3.57 21.78
CA SER A 71 31.09 3.31 22.70
C SER A 71 29.75 2.83 22.16
N ASP A 72 29.66 1.51 22.02
CA ASP A 72 28.61 0.74 22.71
C ASP A 72 28.48 1.22 24.17
N ASN A 73 27.23 1.35 24.65
CA ASN A 73 26.80 1.76 26.00
C ASN A 73 26.52 3.26 26.19
N ASN A 74 25.32 3.70 25.77
CA ASN A 74 24.37 4.29 26.72
C ASN A 74 22.98 4.46 26.08
N VAL A 75 22.09 3.51 26.38
CA VAL A 75 20.64 3.70 26.34
C VAL A 75 20.29 4.62 27.51
N GLY A 76 20.50 5.92 27.32
CA GLY A 76 20.28 6.95 28.34
C GLY A 76 18.83 7.40 28.35
N ASN A 77 18.00 6.68 29.10
CA ASN A 77 16.74 7.15 29.64
C ASN A 77 16.91 8.58 30.20
N SER A 78 16.20 9.58 29.68
CA SER A 78 16.15 10.92 30.27
C SER A 78 14.73 11.46 30.18
N ALA A 79 14.01 11.21 31.26
CA ALA A 79 12.73 11.78 31.58
C ALA A 79 12.82 13.32 31.70
N SER A 80 11.72 13.97 31.30
CA SER A 80 11.18 15.25 31.80
C SER A 80 12.15 16.26 32.43
N ASP A 81 12.42 17.36 31.73
CA ASP A 81 12.03 18.72 32.17
C ASP A 81 12.50 19.79 31.19
N GLY A 82 11.74 20.90 31.10
CA GLY A 82 12.09 22.11 30.33
C GLY A 82 11.49 22.19 28.92
N ALA A 83 10.17 22.35 28.82
CA ALA A 83 9.51 22.68 27.56
C ALA A 83 9.79 24.14 27.16
N ALA A 84 10.78 24.36 26.29
CA ALA A 84 10.64 25.45 25.34
C ALA A 84 9.38 25.13 24.51
N ALA A 85 8.43 26.07 24.42
CA ALA A 85 7.18 25.87 23.71
C ALA A 85 7.45 25.74 22.20
N LEU A 86 7.81 24.53 21.77
CA LEU A 86 7.89 24.16 20.36
C LEU A 86 6.47 24.24 19.80
N SER A 87 6.23 25.23 18.93
CA SER A 87 4.93 25.44 18.30
C SER A 87 4.89 24.66 16.98
N ILE A 88 4.84 23.33 17.10
CA ILE A 88 4.76 22.40 15.95
C ILE A 88 3.37 21.76 16.00
N GLN A 89 2.44 22.28 15.21
CA GLN A 89 1.03 21.89 15.22
C GLN A 89 0.87 20.45 14.71
N ALA A 90 1.66 20.04 13.72
CA ALA A 90 1.68 18.68 13.19
C ALA A 90 2.17 17.63 14.21
N ALA A 91 2.88 18.08 15.26
CA ALA A 91 3.33 17.26 16.39
C ALA A 91 2.43 17.36 17.63
N ALA A 92 1.25 17.99 17.52
CA ALA A 92 0.34 18.16 18.66
C ALA A 92 -0.04 16.79 19.26
N GLY A 93 0.25 16.61 20.57
CA GLY A 93 0.00 15.37 21.29
C GLY A 93 1.05 14.27 21.09
N LEU A 94 2.14 14.54 20.35
CA LEU A 94 3.26 13.62 20.16
C LEU A 94 4.43 13.94 21.10
N THR A 95 5.21 12.91 21.43
CA THR A 95 6.39 13.09 22.30
C THR A 95 7.61 13.41 21.46
N VAL A 96 8.20 14.60 21.66
CA VAL A 96 9.47 14.99 21.05
C VAL A 96 10.62 14.68 22.02
N SER A 97 11.48 13.74 21.62
CA SER A 97 12.64 13.30 22.40
C SER A 97 13.69 14.41 22.59
N ALA A 98 14.47 14.32 23.67
CA ALA A 98 15.41 15.38 24.09
C ALA A 98 16.46 15.78 23.04
N PRO A 99 17.11 14.86 22.30
CA PRO A 99 18.10 15.23 21.28
C PRO A 99 17.50 16.11 20.18
N LEU A 100 16.30 15.77 19.70
CA LEU A 100 15.60 16.54 18.68
C LEU A 100 15.13 17.90 19.23
N ARG A 101 14.62 17.95 20.47
CA ARG A 101 14.24 19.22 21.12
C ARG A 101 15.42 20.18 21.24
N GLN A 102 16.63 19.68 21.55
CA GLN A 102 17.82 20.50 21.67
C GLN A 102 18.22 21.15 20.34
N VAL A 103 18.10 20.42 19.23
CA VAL A 103 18.37 21.01 17.90
C VAL A 103 17.30 22.04 17.54
N LEU A 104 16.03 21.73 17.77
CA LEU A 104 14.91 22.62 17.44
C LEU A 104 14.85 23.91 18.28
N SER A 105 15.41 23.90 19.50
CA SER A 105 15.50 25.09 20.34
C SER A 105 16.71 25.97 20.02
N GLN A 106 17.74 25.38 19.40
CA GLN A 106 18.96 26.08 18.95
C GLN A 106 18.80 26.65 17.54
N ASP A 107 18.01 26.00 16.69
CA ASP A 107 17.75 26.41 15.32
C ASP A 107 16.25 26.58 15.03
N ASN A 108 15.83 27.84 14.91
CA ASN A 108 14.45 28.20 14.58
C ASN A 108 14.07 27.84 13.12
N ALA A 109 15.03 27.63 12.22
CA ALA A 109 14.74 27.22 10.84
C ALA A 109 14.33 25.75 10.72
N SER A 110 14.73 24.91 11.69
CA SER A 110 14.39 23.50 11.73
C SER A 110 12.93 23.20 12.15
N GLN A 111 12.27 24.13 12.86
CA GLN A 111 10.87 23.97 13.27
C GLN A 111 9.87 23.94 12.10
N PRO A 112 9.85 24.92 11.17
CA PRO A 112 8.94 24.87 10.02
C PRO A 112 9.27 23.73 9.05
N LEU A 113 10.52 23.28 8.99
CA LEU A 113 10.91 22.10 8.22
C LEU A 113 10.33 20.82 8.82
N LEU A 114 10.42 20.65 10.14
CA LEU A 114 9.83 19.51 10.82
C LEU A 114 8.30 19.50 10.68
N GLU A 115 7.64 20.66 10.77
CA GLU A 115 6.20 20.80 10.50
C GLU A 115 5.86 20.29 9.09
N ALA A 116 6.56 20.78 8.06
CA ALA A 116 6.35 20.36 6.68
C ALA A 116 6.59 18.85 6.46
N TRP A 117 7.58 18.26 7.12
CA TRP A 117 7.81 16.81 7.06
C TRP A 117 6.70 16.03 7.74
N LEU A 118 6.26 16.43 8.93
CA LEU A 118 5.17 15.75 9.63
C LEU A 118 3.83 15.87 8.91
N ASP A 119 3.59 16.97 8.20
CA ASP A 119 2.41 17.11 7.34
C ASP A 119 2.38 16.10 6.18
N SER A 120 3.56 15.73 5.66
CA SER A 120 3.68 14.68 4.65
C SER A 120 3.56 13.25 5.19
N VAL A 121 3.63 13.08 6.51
CA VAL A 121 3.59 11.78 7.19
C VAL A 121 2.19 11.51 7.76
N PRO A 122 1.60 10.32 7.50
CA PRO A 122 0.31 9.94 8.09
C PRO A 122 0.34 9.99 9.61
N LEU A 123 -0.74 10.46 10.23
CA LEU A 123 -0.87 10.58 11.69
C LEU A 123 -0.43 9.35 12.50
N PRO A 124 -0.77 8.09 12.13
CA PRO A 124 -0.30 6.93 12.89
C PRO A 124 1.23 6.73 12.88
N ASP A 125 1.92 7.22 11.84
CA ASP A 125 3.35 6.99 11.64
C ASP A 125 4.21 8.15 12.22
N ARG A 126 3.59 9.27 12.60
CA ARG A 126 4.31 10.48 13.06
C ARG A 126 5.13 10.25 14.32
N GLN A 127 4.67 9.45 15.29
CA GLN A 127 5.45 9.16 16.50
C GLN A 127 6.69 8.32 16.17
N ALA A 128 6.55 7.31 15.30
CA ALA A 128 7.68 6.51 14.83
C ALA A 128 8.68 7.39 14.07
N PHE A 129 8.18 8.29 13.22
CA PHE A 129 9.00 9.26 12.49
C PHE A 129 9.85 10.12 13.43
N LEU A 130 9.24 10.67 14.49
CA LEU A 130 9.92 11.50 15.49
C LEU A 130 10.94 10.72 16.31
N ASN A 131 10.63 9.47 16.67
CA ASN A 131 11.54 8.62 17.42
C ASN A 131 12.79 8.28 16.60
N GLU A 132 12.60 7.84 15.36
CA GLU A 132 13.71 7.53 14.42
C GLU A 132 14.53 8.78 14.08
N LEU A 133 13.88 9.93 13.84
CA LEU A 133 14.58 11.20 13.63
C LEU A 133 15.42 11.61 14.84
N SER A 134 14.89 11.44 16.05
CA SER A 134 15.64 11.73 17.27
C SER A 134 16.85 10.80 17.44
N ASP A 135 16.74 9.55 17.00
CA ASP A 135 17.84 8.59 17.03
C ASP A 135 18.94 8.99 16.03
N VAL A 136 18.56 9.39 14.81
CA VAL A 136 19.48 9.95 13.80
C VAL A 136 20.22 11.18 14.35
N VAL A 137 19.49 12.10 14.99
CA VAL A 137 20.09 13.31 15.59
C VAL A 137 21.05 12.97 16.72
N ALA A 138 20.73 11.98 17.56
CA ALA A 138 21.60 11.54 18.64
C ALA A 138 22.92 10.97 18.08
N HIS A 139 22.84 10.07 17.11
CA HIS A 139 24.01 9.46 16.47
C HIS A 139 24.84 10.48 15.67
N ALA A 140 24.18 11.41 14.96
CA ALA A 140 24.87 12.47 14.23
C ALA A 140 25.67 13.40 15.17
N ASN A 141 25.07 13.78 16.31
CA ASN A 141 25.75 14.60 17.32
C ASN A 141 26.92 13.86 17.96
N GLN A 142 26.82 12.55 18.19
CA GLN A 142 27.92 11.73 18.69
C GLN A 142 29.05 11.65 17.67
N HIS A 143 28.74 11.39 16.40
CA HIS A 143 29.72 11.28 15.32
C HIS A 143 30.52 12.58 15.14
N ALA A 144 29.83 13.72 15.12
CA ALA A 144 30.43 15.04 14.92
C ALA A 144 30.80 15.75 16.24
N ALA A 145 30.87 15.02 17.37
CA ALA A 145 31.16 15.61 18.69
C ALA A 145 32.52 16.31 18.77
N ALA A 146 33.50 15.79 18.00
CA ALA A 146 34.87 16.33 17.94
C ALA A 146 35.04 17.42 16.87
N TRP A 147 34.00 17.73 16.08
CA TRP A 147 34.06 18.71 15.00
C TRP A 147 33.83 20.13 15.53
N GLU A 148 34.24 21.12 14.75
CA GLU A 148 33.87 22.51 15.03
C GLU A 148 32.35 22.67 15.03
N TRP A 149 31.86 23.61 15.84
CA TRP A 149 30.43 23.76 16.09
C TRP A 149 29.60 24.00 14.82
N ASP A 150 30.12 24.77 13.87
CA ASP A 150 29.44 25.06 12.60
C ASP A 150 29.36 23.80 11.71
N ASP A 151 30.46 23.07 11.57
CA ASP A 151 30.50 21.82 10.80
C ASP A 151 29.60 20.73 11.41
N ARG A 152 29.59 20.63 12.74
CA ARG A 152 28.68 19.74 13.46
C ARG A 152 27.22 20.08 13.19
N ASN A 153 26.84 21.35 13.25
CA ASN A 153 25.46 21.76 12.99
C ASN A 153 25.04 21.49 11.55
N ARG A 154 25.93 21.75 10.57
CA ARG A 154 25.68 21.42 9.16
C ARG A 154 25.51 19.93 8.95
N TYR A 155 26.31 19.10 9.63
CA TYR A 155 26.20 17.65 9.55
C TYR A 155 24.89 17.12 10.14
N VAL A 156 24.50 17.61 11.32
CA VAL A 156 23.22 17.24 11.95
C VAL A 156 22.04 17.66 11.07
N ALA A 157 22.07 18.87 10.51
CA ALA A 157 21.04 19.33 9.57
C ALA A 157 20.99 18.48 8.30
N ALA A 158 22.15 18.07 7.76
CA ALA A 158 22.22 17.16 6.62
C ALA A 158 21.63 15.78 6.95
N ALA A 159 21.92 15.23 8.13
CA ALA A 159 21.37 13.96 8.59
C ALA A 159 19.84 14.00 8.77
N MET A 160 19.31 15.08 9.34
CA MET A 160 17.86 15.29 9.45
C MET A 160 17.18 15.35 8.08
N ASN A 161 17.72 16.13 7.15
CA ASN A 161 17.20 16.24 5.78
C ASN A 161 17.25 14.89 5.05
N GLN A 162 18.36 14.15 5.18
CA GLN A 162 18.53 12.85 4.55
C GLN A 162 17.53 11.83 5.08
N TYR A 163 17.37 11.76 6.41
CA TYR A 163 16.36 10.90 7.02
C TYR A 163 14.95 11.26 6.53
N ALA A 164 14.59 12.55 6.56
CA ALA A 164 13.27 13.00 6.13
C ALA A 164 13.00 12.61 4.68
N ARG A 165 13.97 12.80 3.78
CA ARG A 165 13.87 12.40 2.37
C ARG A 165 13.66 10.89 2.21
N VAL A 166 14.52 10.08 2.84
CA VAL A 166 14.44 8.60 2.74
C VAL A 166 13.12 8.09 3.31
N LYS A 167 12.70 8.59 4.48
CA LYS A 167 11.49 8.13 5.15
C LYS A 167 10.22 8.53 4.38
N THR A 168 10.14 9.77 3.89
CA THR A 168 8.99 10.23 3.09
C THR A 168 8.88 9.50 1.76
N GLU A 169 9.99 9.25 1.06
CA GLU A 169 10.01 8.45 -0.17
C GLU A 169 9.57 7.00 0.08
N ARG A 170 10.03 6.39 1.17
CA ARG A 170 9.60 5.04 1.56
C ARG A 170 8.12 4.97 1.91
N ILE A 171 7.60 5.90 2.69
CA ILE A 171 6.17 6.00 3.00
C ILE A 171 5.35 6.15 1.72
N ALA A 172 5.76 7.04 0.80
CA ALA A 172 5.09 7.23 -0.49
C ALA A 172 5.10 5.94 -1.33
N SER A 173 6.24 5.22 -1.36
CA SER A 173 6.34 3.94 -2.06
C SER A 173 5.41 2.87 -1.47
N ALA A 174 5.34 2.78 -0.13
CA ALA A 174 4.46 1.84 0.56
C ALA A 174 2.98 2.16 0.29
N GLN A 175 2.59 3.44 0.34
CA GLN A 175 1.24 3.88 0.01
C GLN A 175 0.88 3.55 -1.44
N SER A 176 1.79 3.77 -2.39
CA SER A 176 1.57 3.43 -3.80
C SER A 176 1.37 1.92 -4.00
N ALA A 177 2.10 1.08 -3.25
CA ALA A 177 1.96 -0.37 -3.30
C ALA A 177 0.61 -0.83 -2.70
N ILE A 178 0.18 -0.23 -1.59
CA ILE A 178 -1.14 -0.48 -0.99
C ILE A 178 -2.25 -0.09 -1.98
N ALA A 179 -2.16 1.09 -2.58
CA ALA A 179 -3.12 1.57 -3.57
C ALA A 179 -3.21 0.62 -4.77
N ALA A 180 -2.07 0.21 -5.33
CA ALA A 180 -2.02 -0.74 -6.43
C ALA A 180 -2.63 -2.11 -6.06
N ALA A 181 -2.43 -2.58 -4.83
CA ALA A 181 -3.04 -3.81 -4.34
C ALA A 181 -4.58 -3.67 -4.21
N HIS A 182 -5.06 -2.55 -3.69
CA HIS A 182 -6.49 -2.26 -3.59
C HIS A 182 -7.16 -2.15 -4.96
N ASP A 183 -6.54 -1.45 -5.91
CA ASP A 183 -7.05 -1.32 -7.29
C ASP A 183 -7.15 -2.69 -7.96
N ARG A 184 -6.14 -3.54 -7.77
CA ARG A 184 -6.14 -4.91 -8.29
C ARG A 184 -7.27 -5.75 -7.69
N ILE A 185 -7.51 -5.65 -6.38
CA ILE A 185 -8.63 -6.34 -5.71
C ILE A 185 -9.98 -5.81 -6.23
N ALA A 186 -10.12 -4.50 -6.45
CA ALA A 186 -11.33 -3.90 -6.98
C ALA A 186 -11.63 -4.38 -8.41
N GLN A 187 -10.61 -4.43 -9.27
CA GLN A 187 -10.71 -5.00 -10.63
C GLN A 187 -11.12 -6.48 -10.59
N PHE A 188 -10.55 -7.27 -9.69
CA PHE A 188 -10.94 -8.67 -9.52
C PHE A 188 -12.38 -8.83 -9.02
N ARG A 189 -12.84 -8.01 -8.09
CA ARG A 189 -14.24 -8.04 -7.63
C ARG A 189 -15.22 -7.70 -8.76
N SER A 190 -14.91 -6.69 -9.57
CA SER A 190 -15.74 -6.29 -10.70
C SER A 190 -15.80 -7.38 -11.79
N SER A 191 -14.64 -7.94 -12.16
CA SER A 191 -14.57 -9.02 -13.15
C SER A 191 -15.23 -10.32 -12.66
N LEU A 192 -15.04 -10.70 -11.40
CA LEU A 192 -15.71 -11.87 -10.83
C LEU A 192 -17.23 -11.66 -10.77
N GLY A 193 -17.70 -10.48 -10.38
CA GLY A 193 -19.12 -10.13 -10.35
C GLY A 193 -19.78 -10.18 -11.73
N THR A 194 -19.12 -9.64 -12.76
CA THR A 194 -19.63 -9.69 -14.15
C THR A 194 -19.67 -11.11 -14.69
N LEU A 195 -18.63 -11.92 -14.45
CA LEU A 195 -18.63 -13.33 -14.81
C LEU A 195 -19.75 -14.09 -14.09
N LEU A 196 -19.98 -13.83 -12.80
CA LEU A 196 -21.03 -14.49 -12.02
C LEU A 196 -22.42 -14.15 -12.57
N ALA A 197 -22.65 -12.88 -12.88
CA ALA A 197 -23.90 -12.41 -13.48
C ALA A 197 -24.13 -13.05 -14.87
N LEU A 198 -23.09 -13.11 -15.70
CA LEU A 198 -23.17 -13.72 -17.03
C LEU A 198 -23.44 -15.22 -16.94
N THR A 199 -22.76 -15.94 -16.05
CA THR A 199 -23.04 -17.36 -15.79
C THR A 199 -24.47 -17.58 -15.30
N GLY A 200 -24.96 -16.76 -14.36
CA GLY A 200 -26.35 -16.82 -13.89
C GLY A 200 -27.38 -16.55 -14.98
N PHE A 201 -27.10 -15.61 -15.88
CA PHE A 201 -27.96 -15.33 -17.03
C PHE A 201 -27.99 -16.50 -18.03
N LEU A 202 -26.83 -17.07 -18.35
CA LEU A 202 -26.73 -18.21 -19.28
C LEU A 202 -27.40 -19.47 -18.72
N THR A 203 -27.27 -19.74 -17.42
CA THR A 203 -27.96 -20.88 -16.79
C THR A 203 -29.47 -20.69 -16.84
N LEU A 204 -29.97 -19.48 -16.57
CA LEU A 204 -31.40 -19.17 -16.66
C LEU A 204 -31.93 -19.34 -18.09
N LEU A 205 -31.17 -18.89 -19.10
CA LEU A 205 -31.49 -19.15 -20.52
C LEU A 205 -31.54 -20.64 -20.85
N LEU A 206 -30.56 -21.43 -20.39
CA LEU A 206 -30.53 -22.88 -20.63
C LEU A 206 -31.73 -23.59 -19.98
N VAL A 207 -32.13 -23.16 -18.78
CA VAL A 207 -33.33 -23.67 -18.10
C VAL A 207 -34.58 -23.33 -18.90
N LEU A 208 -34.74 -22.08 -19.34
CA LEU A 208 -35.88 -21.66 -20.18
C LEU A 208 -35.96 -22.45 -21.48
N ILE A 209 -34.84 -22.61 -22.20
CA ILE A 209 -34.77 -23.41 -23.43
C ILE A 209 -35.14 -24.88 -23.15
N SER A 210 -34.72 -25.42 -22.01
CA SER A 210 -35.05 -26.80 -21.62
C SER A 210 -36.53 -26.97 -21.32
N ILE A 211 -37.15 -26.00 -20.62
CA ILE A 211 -38.60 -25.99 -20.33
C ILE A 211 -39.39 -25.86 -21.63
N GLU A 212 -39.01 -24.92 -22.52
CA GLU A 212 -39.70 -24.74 -23.80
C GLU A 212 -39.65 -26.03 -24.63
N ARG A 213 -38.49 -26.69 -24.68
CA ARG A 213 -38.32 -27.95 -25.41
C ARG A 213 -39.14 -29.08 -24.80
N ASN A 214 -39.21 -29.16 -23.47
CA ASN A 214 -40.02 -30.16 -22.77
C ASN A 214 -41.53 -29.88 -22.83
N THR A 215 -41.97 -28.66 -23.13
CA THR A 215 -43.40 -28.32 -23.20
C THR A 215 -43.93 -28.24 -24.63
N ARG A 216 -43.05 -28.18 -25.64
CA ARG A 216 -43.42 -28.16 -27.06
C ARG A 216 -44.20 -29.40 -27.53
N HIS A 217 -43.89 -30.60 -27.03
CA HIS A 217 -44.61 -31.82 -27.44
C HIS A 217 -46.07 -31.84 -26.97
N LEU A 218 -46.33 -31.36 -25.74
CA LEU A 218 -47.68 -31.24 -25.18
C LEU A 218 -48.56 -30.25 -25.97
N ARG A 219 -47.98 -29.20 -26.55
CA ARG A 219 -48.71 -28.27 -27.43
C ARG A 219 -48.99 -28.83 -28.82
N ALA A 220 -48.17 -29.76 -29.30
CA ALA A 220 -48.39 -30.42 -30.59
C ALA A 220 -49.55 -31.43 -30.50
N GLU A 221 -49.66 -32.18 -29.41
CA GLU A 221 -50.75 -33.12 -29.18
C GLU A 221 -52.11 -32.45 -28.99
N ARG A 222 -52.14 -31.24 -28.40
CA ARG A 222 -53.40 -30.49 -28.18
C ARG A 222 -53.99 -29.83 -29.44
N LYS A 223 -53.27 -29.86 -30.57
CA LYS A 223 -53.73 -29.30 -31.87
C LYS A 223 -54.20 -30.38 -32.84
N VAL A 224 -54.09 -31.66 -32.47
CA VAL A 224 -54.72 -32.80 -33.15
C VAL A 224 -56.07 -33.04 -32.49
#